data_AF-A0A8C6AJJ0-F1
#
_entry.id   AF-A0A8C6AJJ0-F1
#
_cell.length_a   1.000
_cell.length_b   1.000
_cell.length_c   1.000
_cell.angle_alpha   90.00
_cell.angle_beta   90.00
_cell.angle_gamma   90.00
#
_symmetry.space_group_name_H-M   'P 1'
#
loop_
_entity.id
_entity.type
_entity.pdbx_description
1 polymer ?
#
loop_
_entity_poly.entity_id
_entity_poly.type
_entity_poly.pdbx_seq_one_letter_code
_entity_poly.pdbx_strand_id
1 'polypeptide(L)'
;MGASGPEVTPTQTLPRVSPWVGGRGRSDRPAHTGPSTRCSQTVNLQVTGLDPDRMKLDSPQCLLDQEEVGEAGDRQLLEPETWRTYAERRNALRKFLTVDLSPQLLKRHHARVELLRKCSYYIEILPKHLALGDQNPRVLPTTFQFIEPQKFQRMKKVGATQAKIQLLLLGELLEQLGHGRSELDALLESPDPQPFLAGWGLVEQRLADLSAVMDSFLATMVPGRLHIKHRLVSDINATKIPNLQVTLSAKTPVTFDREESVAHQDWASLRWSVTLQPAAPEQFELRYKLLDPQTQQERVQYSIIPVAAYAFDVPNLLPNRSYEFTIKRVEGYTLVYEPWLDSLTLQTGPRALEGPAPRRLGKLGPALTTPS
;
A
#
# COMPACT_ATOMS: atom_id res chain seq x y z
N MET A 1 -55.05 53.70 43.18
CA MET A 1 -54.43 54.89 42.56
C MET A 1 -53.87 54.41 41.23
N GLY A 2 -54.63 54.38 40.13
CA GLY A 2 -55.14 55.52 39.33
C GLY A 2 -54.01 55.97 38.39
N ALA A 3 -54.10 56.02 37.06
CA ALA A 3 -55.15 55.86 36.06
C ALA A 3 -54.47 55.46 34.71
N SER A 4 -55.09 54.66 33.83
CA SER A 4 -55.75 55.06 32.55
C SER A 4 -54.86 55.87 31.60
N GLY A 5 -54.67 55.56 30.31
CA GLY A 5 -55.49 54.84 29.34
C GLY A 5 -54.76 54.70 27.96
N PRO A 6 -55.48 54.35 26.87
CA PRO A 6 -54.99 53.42 25.81
C PRO A 6 -54.94 54.03 24.38
N GLU A 7 -55.12 53.17 23.35
CA GLU A 7 -55.55 53.44 21.94
C GLU A 7 -54.41 53.61 20.88
N VAL A 8 -54.37 53.11 19.63
CA VAL A 8 -55.31 52.56 18.61
C VAL A 8 -54.48 51.73 17.57
N THR A 9 -55.05 50.67 16.97
CA THR A 9 -54.58 49.98 15.74
C THR A 9 -55.13 50.65 14.46
N PRO A 10 -54.46 50.55 13.30
CA PRO A 10 -55.14 49.82 12.22
C PRO A 10 -54.24 49.05 11.22
N THR A 11 -54.72 47.84 10.91
CA THR A 11 -54.95 47.21 9.59
C THR A 11 -54.30 47.78 8.32
N GLN A 12 -53.64 46.91 7.55
CA GLN A 12 -53.69 46.84 6.06
C GLN A 12 -53.18 45.45 5.60
N THR A 13 -54.04 44.48 5.32
CA THR A 13 -54.64 44.09 4.01
C THR A 13 -53.65 43.50 2.98
N LEU A 14 -53.84 42.20 2.69
CA LEU A 14 -53.25 41.40 1.60
C LEU A 14 -53.58 41.96 0.20
N PRO A 15 -52.94 41.45 -0.86
CA PRO A 15 -53.66 40.43 -1.62
C PRO A 15 -52.83 39.22 -2.04
N ARG A 16 -53.58 38.15 -2.26
CA ARG A 16 -53.23 36.82 -2.75
C ARG A 16 -53.61 36.76 -4.23
N VAL A 17 -52.70 36.34 -5.13
CA VAL A 17 -53.08 35.81 -6.45
C VAL A 17 -52.11 34.67 -6.85
N SER A 18 -52.68 33.52 -7.15
CA SER A 18 -52.17 32.44 -8.03
C SER A 18 -53.21 32.27 -9.15
N PRO A 19 -53.14 31.34 -10.14
CA PRO A 19 -52.11 30.39 -10.58
C PRO A 19 -51.94 30.43 -12.14
N TRP A 20 -51.88 29.27 -12.84
CA TRP A 20 -51.68 28.97 -14.30
C TRP A 20 -50.24 28.55 -14.63
N VAL A 21 -49.88 27.25 -14.82
CA VAL A 21 -50.27 26.18 -15.78
C VAL A 21 -49.73 26.38 -17.20
N GLY A 22 -48.85 25.45 -17.61
CA GLY A 22 -48.75 24.94 -18.99
C GLY A 22 -47.45 25.22 -19.75
N GLY A 23 -46.77 24.15 -20.20
CA GLY A 23 -45.77 24.27 -21.28
C GLY A 23 -44.74 23.14 -21.37
N ARG A 24 -45.04 22.09 -22.13
CA ARG A 24 -44.05 21.15 -22.68
C ARG A 24 -43.16 21.88 -23.70
N GLY A 25 -41.86 21.59 -23.69
CA GLY A 25 -40.92 21.97 -24.75
C GLY A 25 -39.67 21.09 -24.70
N ARG A 26 -39.42 20.36 -25.78
CA ARG A 26 -38.35 19.38 -25.98
C ARG A 26 -37.18 20.08 -26.68
N SER A 27 -35.99 19.50 -26.54
CA SER A 27 -34.75 19.75 -27.31
C SER A 27 -33.91 20.95 -26.88
N ASP A 28 -32.69 20.69 -26.37
CA ASP A 28 -31.48 20.90 -27.18
C ASP A 28 -30.24 20.19 -26.59
N ARG A 29 -29.46 19.60 -27.50
CA ARG A 29 -28.08 19.13 -27.29
C ARG A 29 -27.14 20.34 -27.12
N PRO A 30 -25.96 20.14 -26.51
CA PRO A 30 -24.73 20.12 -27.31
C PRO A 30 -23.81 18.95 -26.88
N ALA A 31 -23.30 18.13 -27.81
CA ALA A 31 -22.06 18.29 -28.58
C ALA A 31 -20.76 18.18 -27.75
N HIS A 32 -19.97 17.15 -28.09
CA HIS A 32 -18.57 16.85 -27.72
C HIS A 32 -17.66 18.10 -27.89
N THR A 33 -16.49 18.29 -27.27
CA THR A 33 -15.28 17.44 -27.24
C THR A 33 -14.21 18.17 -26.39
N GLY A 34 -13.31 17.45 -25.72
CA GLY A 34 -12.07 18.01 -25.17
C GLY A 34 -11.41 17.08 -24.14
N PRO A 35 -10.19 16.54 -24.39
CA PRO A 35 -9.59 15.51 -23.55
C PRO A 35 -8.93 16.13 -22.30
N SER A 36 -9.28 15.62 -21.13
CA SER A 36 -8.60 15.94 -19.89
C SER A 36 -7.28 15.18 -19.84
N THR A 37 -6.18 15.88 -20.12
CA THR A 37 -4.80 15.40 -19.97
C THR A 37 -4.59 14.97 -18.52
N ARG A 38 -4.51 13.65 -18.29
CA ARG A 38 -4.25 13.06 -16.98
C ARG A 38 -2.73 13.02 -16.77
N CYS A 39 -2.22 13.87 -15.88
CA CYS A 39 -0.84 13.82 -15.41
C CYS A 39 -0.63 12.54 -14.59
N SER A 40 -0.12 11.49 -15.24
CA SER A 40 0.44 10.34 -14.55
C SER A 40 1.85 10.70 -14.10
N GLN A 41 2.02 11.04 -12.82
CA GLN A 41 3.34 11.13 -12.21
C GLN A 41 3.86 9.70 -11.99
N THR A 42 4.64 9.23 -12.95
CA THR A 42 5.41 7.98 -12.85
C THR A 42 6.60 8.24 -11.94
N VAL A 43 6.58 7.71 -10.72
CA VAL A 43 7.76 7.70 -9.86
C VAL A 43 8.67 6.58 -10.34
N ASN A 44 9.72 6.96 -11.10
CA ASN A 44 10.78 6.06 -11.53
C ASN A 44 11.65 5.68 -10.34
N LEU A 45 11.66 4.40 -9.96
CA LEU A 45 12.73 3.82 -9.16
C LEU A 45 13.81 3.31 -10.12
N GLN A 46 14.92 4.03 -10.19
CA GLN A 46 16.13 3.58 -10.89
C GLN A 46 16.82 2.51 -10.03
N VAL A 47 16.98 1.32 -10.60
CA VAL A 47 17.90 0.29 -10.08
C VAL A 47 19.17 0.41 -10.92
N THR A 48 20.26 0.80 -10.28
CA THR A 48 21.58 0.95 -10.88
C THR A 48 22.29 -0.38 -10.96
N GLY A 49 22.92 -0.65 -12.10
CA GLY A 49 24.05 -1.57 -12.23
C GLY A 49 23.72 -2.91 -12.87
N LEU A 50 24.06 -3.07 -14.14
CA LEU A 50 25.03 -4.05 -14.64
C LEU A 50 25.29 -3.78 -16.14
N ASP A 51 26.57 -3.60 -16.45
CA ASP A 51 27.15 -3.19 -17.73
C ASP A 51 27.36 -4.41 -18.65
N PRO A 52 26.96 -4.39 -19.94
CA PRO A 52 27.37 -5.41 -20.90
C PRO A 52 28.36 -4.81 -21.92
N ASP A 53 29.64 -5.13 -21.73
CA ASP A 53 30.66 -4.85 -22.74
C ASP A 53 30.63 -5.88 -23.88
N ARG A 54 31.08 -5.39 -25.02
CA ARG A 54 31.08 -5.91 -26.39
C ARG A 54 31.58 -7.34 -26.55
N MET A 55 31.03 -8.05 -27.54
CA MET A 55 31.84 -8.64 -28.62
C MET A 55 31.01 -8.90 -29.90
N LYS A 56 31.70 -8.73 -31.03
CA LYS A 56 31.26 -8.64 -32.43
C LYS A 56 31.07 -10.02 -33.09
N LEU A 57 30.26 -9.99 -34.15
CA LEU A 57 30.29 -10.75 -35.42
C LEU A 57 30.77 -12.21 -35.40
N ASP A 58 29.93 -13.11 -35.90
CA ASP A 58 30.14 -13.64 -37.26
C ASP A 58 28.89 -14.34 -37.80
N SER A 59 28.52 -13.97 -39.04
CA SER A 59 27.64 -14.77 -39.90
C SER A 59 28.49 -15.80 -40.66
N PRO A 60 27.87 -16.91 -41.07
CA PRO A 60 27.96 -17.22 -42.50
C PRO A 60 26.61 -17.63 -43.09
N GLN A 61 26.33 -17.10 -44.29
CA GLN A 61 25.38 -17.66 -45.23
C GLN A 61 25.89 -19.00 -45.73
N CYS A 62 25.02 -20.00 -45.87
CA CYS A 62 25.25 -21.10 -46.80
C CYS A 62 23.92 -21.67 -47.32
N LEU A 63 23.78 -21.59 -48.64
CA LEU A 63 23.21 -22.58 -49.56
C LEU A 63 21.71 -22.92 -49.44
N LEU A 64 20.96 -22.28 -50.35
CA LEU A 64 19.83 -22.89 -51.02
C LEU A 64 20.32 -24.01 -51.94
N ASP A 65 19.72 -25.20 -51.77
CA ASP A 65 19.15 -26.07 -52.81
C ASP A 65 19.33 -27.54 -52.45
N GLN A 66 18.27 -28.15 -51.91
CA GLN A 66 17.91 -29.52 -52.28
C GLN A 66 16.41 -29.74 -52.01
N GLU A 67 15.64 -29.77 -53.09
CA GLU A 67 14.32 -30.39 -53.11
C GLU A 67 14.49 -31.90 -52.86
N GLU A 68 13.79 -32.43 -51.87
CA GLU A 68 13.33 -33.81 -51.85
C GLU A 68 11.89 -33.79 -51.34
N VAL A 69 11.01 -34.12 -52.28
CA VAL A 69 9.58 -34.34 -52.12
C VAL A 69 9.38 -35.69 -51.45
N GLY A 70 8.62 -35.72 -50.35
CA GLY A 70 8.07 -36.96 -49.84
C GLY A 70 7.78 -36.95 -48.34
N GLU A 71 6.59 -36.50 -47.97
CA GLU A 71 5.60 -37.33 -47.27
C GLU A 71 4.48 -36.46 -46.69
N ALA A 72 3.25 -36.86 -47.02
CA ALA A 72 2.01 -36.29 -46.55
C ALA A 72 1.90 -36.40 -45.02
N GLY A 73 2.24 -35.31 -44.34
CA GLY A 73 1.60 -34.91 -43.10
C GLY A 73 0.68 -33.75 -43.43
N ASP A 74 -0.62 -33.96 -43.26
CA ASP A 74 -1.76 -33.09 -43.56
C ASP A 74 -1.68 -31.70 -42.87
N ARG A 75 -0.67 -30.88 -43.22
CA ARG A 75 -0.65 -29.46 -42.90
C ARG A 75 -1.64 -28.81 -43.85
N GLN A 76 -2.89 -28.68 -43.39
CA GLN A 76 -3.90 -27.83 -44.01
C GLN A 76 -3.26 -26.48 -44.37
N LEU A 77 -2.96 -26.29 -45.65
CA LEU A 77 -2.48 -25.03 -46.19
C LEU A 77 -3.65 -24.05 -46.09
N LEU A 78 -3.66 -23.23 -45.04
CA LEU A 78 -4.61 -22.13 -44.95
C LEU A 78 -4.38 -21.16 -46.11
N GLU A 79 -5.46 -20.58 -46.63
CA GLU A 79 -5.35 -19.54 -47.65
C GLU A 79 -4.46 -18.38 -47.18
N PRO A 80 -3.71 -17.72 -48.08
CA PRO A 80 -2.77 -16.65 -47.72
C PRO A 80 -3.39 -15.49 -46.91
N GLU A 81 -4.68 -15.22 -47.10
CA GLU A 81 -5.43 -14.20 -46.35
C GLU A 81 -5.75 -14.65 -44.93
N THR A 82 -6.14 -15.91 -44.78
CA THR A 82 -6.41 -16.55 -43.48
C THR A 82 -5.13 -16.66 -42.66
N TRP A 83 -3.99 -16.93 -43.30
CA TRP A 83 -2.67 -16.93 -42.66
C TRP A 83 -2.25 -15.53 -42.19
N ARG A 84 -2.48 -14.48 -43.00
CA ARG A 84 -2.23 -13.09 -42.60
C ARG A 84 -3.06 -12.70 -41.38
N THR A 85 -4.35 -12.99 -41.42
CA THR A 85 -5.29 -12.73 -40.31
C THR A 85 -4.86 -13.47 -39.03
N TYR A 86 -4.46 -14.72 -39.16
CA TYR A 86 -3.91 -15.50 -38.03
C TYR A 86 -2.67 -14.85 -37.43
N ALA A 87 -1.70 -14.48 -38.27
CA ALA A 87 -0.46 -13.86 -37.83
C ALA A 87 -0.73 -12.53 -37.10
N GLU A 88 -1.61 -11.69 -37.64
CA GLU A 88 -2.01 -10.41 -37.02
C GLU A 88 -2.65 -10.64 -35.64
N ARG A 89 -3.63 -11.53 -35.56
CA ARG A 89 -4.34 -11.85 -34.31
C ARG A 89 -3.42 -12.47 -33.26
N ARG A 90 -2.56 -13.40 -33.67
CA ARG A 90 -1.55 -14.03 -32.79
C ARG A 90 -0.54 -13.00 -32.29
N ASN A 91 -0.12 -12.06 -33.13
CA ASN A 91 0.77 -10.97 -32.74
C ASN A 91 0.07 -9.98 -31.79
N ALA A 92 -1.20 -9.66 -32.00
CA ALA A 92 -1.98 -8.83 -31.09
C ALA A 92 -2.09 -9.48 -29.70
N LEU A 93 -2.42 -10.79 -29.66
CA LEU A 93 -2.46 -11.55 -28.41
C LEU A 93 -1.10 -11.59 -27.70
N ARG A 94 -0.03 -11.89 -28.44
CA ARG A 94 1.35 -11.90 -27.90
C ARG A 94 1.74 -10.52 -27.37
N LYS A 95 1.37 -9.44 -28.06
CA LYS A 95 1.64 -8.07 -27.61
C LYS A 95 0.93 -7.79 -26.29
N PHE A 96 -0.35 -8.15 -26.17
CA PHE A 96 -1.10 -7.99 -24.93
C PHE A 96 -0.43 -8.73 -23.76
N LEU A 97 -0.03 -10.00 -23.96
CA LEU A 97 0.58 -10.83 -22.91
C LEU A 97 2.01 -10.42 -22.53
N THR A 98 2.73 -9.72 -23.43
CA THR A 98 4.09 -9.24 -23.17
C THR A 98 4.13 -7.81 -22.64
N VAL A 99 3.14 -6.97 -22.97
CA VAL A 99 3.10 -5.55 -22.58
C VAL A 99 2.07 -5.31 -21.49
N ASP A 100 0.80 -5.56 -21.78
CA ASP A 100 -0.34 -5.15 -20.94
C ASP A 100 -0.61 -6.11 -19.78
N LEU A 101 -0.27 -7.40 -19.95
CA LEU A 101 -0.43 -8.46 -18.96
C LEU A 101 0.87 -9.27 -18.77
N SER A 102 1.99 -8.56 -18.71
CA SER A 102 3.31 -9.19 -18.60
C SER A 102 3.50 -9.93 -17.26
N PRO A 103 4.29 -11.02 -17.22
CA PRO A 103 4.62 -11.71 -15.96
C PRO A 103 5.26 -10.79 -14.93
N GLN A 104 6.11 -9.85 -15.39
CA GLN A 104 6.78 -8.88 -14.54
C GLN A 104 5.80 -7.89 -13.92
N LEU A 105 4.80 -7.45 -14.70
CA LEU A 105 3.73 -6.57 -14.22
C LEU A 105 2.90 -7.28 -13.14
N LEU A 106 2.47 -8.52 -13.39
CA LEU A 106 1.73 -9.32 -12.40
C LEU A 106 2.55 -9.55 -11.13
N LYS A 107 3.83 -9.90 -11.26
CA LYS A 107 4.73 -10.05 -10.11
C LYS A 107 4.84 -8.76 -9.28
N ARG A 108 4.94 -7.60 -9.95
CA ARG A 108 4.94 -6.29 -9.29
C ARG A 108 3.63 -6.03 -8.55
N HIS A 109 2.50 -6.38 -9.15
CA HIS A 109 1.20 -6.21 -8.52
C HIS A 109 0.97 -7.15 -7.33
N HIS A 110 1.41 -8.41 -7.42
CA HIS A 110 1.46 -9.32 -6.26
C HIS A 110 2.27 -8.72 -5.11
N ALA A 111 3.49 -8.26 -5.38
CA ALA A 111 4.32 -7.62 -4.35
C ALA A 111 3.63 -6.39 -3.72
N ARG A 112 2.89 -5.62 -4.53
CA ARG A 112 2.13 -4.46 -4.05
C ARG A 112 0.94 -4.86 -3.18
N VAL A 113 0.21 -5.92 -3.52
CA VAL A 113 -0.90 -6.42 -2.68
C VAL A 113 -0.37 -7.01 -1.38
N GLU A 114 0.76 -7.74 -1.43
CA GLU A 114 1.43 -8.20 -0.22
C GLU A 114 1.87 -7.05 0.68
N LEU A 115 2.39 -5.97 0.11
CA LEU A 115 2.68 -4.76 0.87
C LEU A 115 1.42 -4.17 1.52
N LEU A 116 0.32 -4.06 0.78
CA LEU A 116 -0.97 -3.55 1.29
C LEU A 116 -1.54 -4.42 2.42
N ARG A 117 -1.36 -5.75 2.36
CA ARG A 117 -1.76 -6.68 3.43
C ARG A 117 -0.98 -6.43 4.72
N LYS A 118 0.24 -5.89 4.61
CA LYS A 118 1.11 -5.52 5.74
C LYS A 118 0.95 -4.06 6.17
N CYS A 119 0.17 -3.25 5.47
CA CYS A 119 -0.06 -1.86 5.86
C CYS A 119 -0.97 -1.75 7.10
N SER A 120 -0.77 -0.68 7.87
CA SER A 120 -1.70 -0.25 8.92
C SER A 120 -2.68 0.78 8.32
N TYR A 121 -3.97 0.66 8.62
CA TYR A 121 -5.02 1.49 8.05
C TYR A 121 -5.63 2.42 9.09
N TYR A 122 -5.87 3.67 8.69
CA TYR A 122 -6.33 4.75 9.56
C TYR A 122 -7.51 5.49 8.95
N ILE A 123 -8.33 6.08 9.83
CA ILE A 123 -9.33 7.07 9.44
C ILE A 123 -8.69 8.45 9.42
N GLU A 124 -8.77 9.11 8.27
CA GLU A 124 -8.47 10.53 8.13
C GLU A 124 -9.75 11.34 8.04
N ILE A 125 -9.79 12.45 8.78
CA ILE A 125 -10.96 13.32 8.87
C ILE A 125 -10.52 14.73 8.49
N LEU A 126 -10.96 15.17 7.32
CA LEU A 126 -10.59 16.45 6.72
C LEU A 126 -11.84 17.31 6.51
N PRO A 127 -11.82 18.62 6.79
CA PRO A 127 -12.89 19.52 6.37
C PRO A 127 -12.98 19.60 4.83
N LYS A 128 -14.18 19.46 4.26
CA LYS A 128 -14.43 19.46 2.80
C LYS A 128 -13.99 20.75 2.09
N HIS A 129 -13.80 21.85 2.81
CA HIS A 129 -13.38 23.14 2.25
C HIS A 129 -11.85 23.34 2.20
N LEU A 130 -11.07 22.43 2.78
CA LEU A 130 -9.61 22.38 2.61
C LEU A 130 -9.28 21.42 1.46
N ALA A 131 -9.64 21.83 0.24
CA ALA A 131 -9.12 21.19 -0.95
C ALA A 131 -7.64 21.57 -1.09
N LEU A 132 -6.76 20.58 -0.92
CA LEU A 132 -5.41 20.49 -1.49
C LEU A 132 -4.72 21.85 -1.82
N GLY A 133 -4.10 22.50 -0.82
CA GLY A 133 -3.16 23.61 -1.09
C GLY A 133 -3.18 24.80 -0.12
N ASP A 134 -4.20 24.96 0.73
CA ASP A 134 -4.27 26.10 1.63
C ASP A 134 -3.51 25.82 2.95
N GLN A 135 -2.24 26.26 2.98
CA GLN A 135 -1.31 26.18 4.11
C GLN A 135 -1.65 27.23 5.18
N ASN A 136 -2.85 27.16 5.78
CA ASN A 136 -3.17 27.96 6.97
C ASN A 136 -3.24 27.06 8.22
N PRO A 137 -2.10 26.86 8.94
CA PRO A 137 -2.04 26.03 10.14
C PRO A 137 -2.62 26.70 11.40
N ARG A 138 -3.31 27.85 11.26
CA ARG A 138 -3.86 28.57 12.40
C ARG A 138 -5.19 27.95 12.85
N VAL A 139 -5.03 27.01 13.79
CA VAL A 139 -6.03 26.62 14.81
C VAL A 139 -7.34 26.11 14.22
N LEU A 140 -7.29 24.95 13.55
CA LEU A 140 -8.49 24.14 13.45
C LEU A 140 -8.75 23.52 14.83
N PRO A 141 -9.93 23.71 15.44
CA PRO A 141 -10.33 22.87 16.56
C PRO A 141 -10.20 21.41 16.09
N THR A 142 -9.63 20.53 16.92
CA THR A 142 -9.53 19.10 16.62
C THR A 142 -10.90 18.64 16.14
N THR A 143 -11.05 18.33 14.86
CA THR A 143 -12.35 17.99 14.23
C THR A 143 -13.09 16.90 15.00
N PHE A 144 -12.34 16.07 15.73
CA PHE A 144 -12.77 15.10 16.73
C PHE A 144 -13.68 15.63 17.84
N GLN A 145 -13.57 16.89 18.26
CA GLN A 145 -14.41 17.47 19.32
C GLN A 145 -15.89 17.50 18.93
N PHE A 146 -16.19 17.47 17.62
CA PHE A 146 -17.55 17.44 17.10
C PHE A 146 -18.04 16.02 16.82
N ILE A 147 -17.18 15.01 16.94
CA ILE A 147 -17.51 13.63 16.58
C ILE A 147 -17.99 12.89 17.82
N GLU A 148 -19.17 12.27 17.72
CA GLU A 148 -19.66 11.42 18.79
C GLU A 148 -18.78 10.17 18.93
N PRO A 149 -18.21 9.88 20.12
CA PRO A 149 -17.31 8.74 20.31
C PRO A 149 -17.92 7.40 19.89
N GLN A 150 -19.21 7.17 20.21
CA GLN A 150 -19.90 5.93 19.84
C GLN A 150 -20.07 5.78 18.31
N LYS A 151 -20.37 6.88 17.62
CA LYS A 151 -20.45 6.89 16.14
C LYS A 151 -19.07 6.67 15.53
N PHE A 152 -18.02 7.24 16.12
CA PHE A 152 -16.65 7.02 15.68
C PHE A 152 -16.22 5.56 15.83
N GLN A 153 -16.53 4.91 16.95
CA GLN A 153 -16.23 3.47 17.13
C GLN A 153 -16.94 2.60 16.10
N ARG A 154 -18.20 2.93 15.74
CA ARG A 154 -18.89 2.25 14.63
C ARG A 154 -18.19 2.50 13.30
N MET A 155 -17.73 3.72 13.05
CA MET A 155 -16.95 4.07 11.86
C MET A 155 -15.63 3.28 11.78
N LYS A 156 -14.94 3.09 12.90
CA LYS A 156 -13.72 2.26 12.94
C LYS A 156 -14.01 0.83 12.47
N LYS A 157 -15.13 0.23 12.92
CA LYS A 157 -15.56 -1.10 12.46
C LYS A 157 -15.85 -1.12 10.96
N VAL A 158 -16.55 -0.11 10.43
CA VAL A 158 -16.81 0.03 9.00
C VAL A 158 -15.49 0.14 8.22
N GLY A 159 -14.57 0.99 8.68
CA GLY A 159 -13.24 1.15 8.06
C GLY A 159 -12.43 -0.14 8.06
N ALA A 160 -12.45 -0.89 9.17
CA ALA A 160 -11.79 -2.19 9.27
C ALA A 160 -12.39 -3.21 8.29
N THR A 161 -13.72 -3.29 8.21
CA THR A 161 -14.41 -4.17 7.26
C THR A 161 -14.12 -3.77 5.82
N GLN A 162 -14.15 -2.47 5.51
CA GLN A 162 -13.85 -1.97 4.16
C GLN A 162 -12.40 -2.28 3.75
N ALA A 163 -11.42 -2.10 4.66
CA ALA A 163 -10.04 -2.48 4.41
C ALA A 163 -9.89 -3.99 4.10
N LYS A 164 -10.56 -4.85 4.87
CA LYS A 164 -10.56 -6.30 4.65
C LYS A 164 -11.17 -6.68 3.31
N ILE A 165 -12.34 -6.13 2.98
CA ILE A 165 -13.01 -6.38 1.68
C ILE A 165 -12.12 -5.93 0.53
N GLN A 166 -11.53 -4.74 0.64
CA GLN A 166 -10.61 -4.21 -0.38
C GLN A 166 -9.41 -5.14 -0.61
N LEU A 167 -8.79 -5.64 0.47
CA LEU A 167 -7.66 -6.56 0.38
C LEU A 167 -8.02 -7.94 -0.21
N LEU A 168 -9.22 -8.44 0.10
CA LEU A 168 -9.73 -9.69 -0.49
C LEU A 168 -9.99 -9.50 -1.98
N LEU A 169 -10.71 -8.44 -2.36
CA LEU A 169 -11.01 -8.11 -3.75
C LEU A 169 -9.73 -7.93 -4.59
N LEU A 170 -8.71 -7.27 -4.04
CA LEU A 170 -7.40 -7.14 -4.72
C LEU A 170 -6.73 -8.50 -4.96
N GLY A 171 -6.88 -9.45 -4.04
CA GLY A 171 -6.39 -10.81 -4.20
C GLY A 171 -7.13 -11.55 -5.32
N GLU A 172 -8.46 -11.55 -5.28
CA GLU A 172 -9.31 -12.20 -6.27
C GLU A 172 -9.08 -11.65 -7.68
N LEU A 173 -8.98 -10.33 -7.84
CA LEU A 173 -8.72 -9.71 -9.14
C LEU A 173 -7.34 -10.11 -9.70
N LEU A 174 -6.31 -10.22 -8.84
CA LEU A 174 -5.00 -10.70 -9.29
C LEU A 174 -5.01 -12.17 -9.71
N GLU A 175 -5.73 -13.02 -8.97
CA GLU A 175 -5.89 -14.42 -9.35
C GLU A 175 -6.62 -14.55 -10.69
N GLN A 176 -7.67 -13.76 -10.92
CA GLN A 176 -8.36 -13.71 -12.22
C GLN A 176 -7.43 -13.28 -13.36
N LEU A 177 -6.59 -12.26 -13.14
CA LEU A 177 -5.61 -11.81 -14.12
C LEU A 177 -4.56 -12.89 -14.41
N GLY A 178 -4.05 -13.56 -13.37
CA GLY A 178 -3.09 -14.65 -13.52
C GLY A 178 -3.68 -15.84 -14.27
N HIS A 179 -4.88 -16.26 -13.91
CA HIS A 179 -5.58 -17.36 -14.57
C HIS A 179 -5.88 -17.04 -16.03
N GLY A 180 -6.47 -15.86 -16.30
CA GLY A 180 -6.76 -15.43 -17.67
C GLY A 180 -5.52 -15.29 -18.53
N ARG A 181 -4.39 -14.86 -17.94
CA ARG A 181 -3.10 -14.87 -18.63
C ARG A 181 -2.69 -16.29 -19.04
N SER A 182 -2.76 -17.26 -18.12
CA SER A 182 -2.40 -18.65 -18.40
C SER A 182 -3.28 -19.28 -19.48
N GLU A 183 -4.59 -19.00 -19.46
CA GLU A 183 -5.52 -19.44 -20.52
C GLU A 183 -5.10 -18.89 -21.89
N LEU A 184 -4.79 -17.59 -21.96
CA LEU A 184 -4.41 -16.92 -23.19
C LEU A 184 -3.02 -17.36 -23.70
N ASP A 185 -2.06 -17.61 -22.80
CA ASP A 185 -0.77 -18.20 -23.15
C ASP A 185 -0.95 -19.60 -23.76
N ALA A 186 -1.82 -20.44 -23.20
CA ALA A 186 -2.07 -21.79 -23.73
C ALA A 186 -2.60 -21.78 -25.17
N LEU A 187 -3.33 -20.74 -25.57
CA LEU A 187 -3.79 -20.55 -26.95
C LEU A 187 -2.62 -20.27 -27.92
N LEU A 188 -1.53 -19.65 -27.45
CA LEU A 188 -0.34 -19.39 -28.27
C LEU A 188 0.51 -20.64 -28.50
N GLU A 189 0.40 -21.63 -27.61
CA GLU A 189 1.08 -22.92 -27.69
C GLU A 189 0.36 -23.92 -28.62
N SER A 190 -0.88 -23.65 -29.03
CA SER A 190 -1.60 -24.50 -29.98
C SER A 190 -0.91 -24.50 -31.36
N PRO A 191 -0.54 -25.67 -31.89
CA PRO A 191 0.08 -25.78 -33.21
C PRO A 191 -0.94 -25.60 -34.36
N ASP A 192 -2.23 -25.85 -34.11
CA ASP A 192 -3.30 -25.71 -35.10
C ASP A 192 -3.91 -24.29 -35.06
N PRO A 193 -3.86 -23.53 -36.18
CA PRO A 193 -4.44 -22.20 -36.29
C PRO A 193 -5.96 -22.17 -36.50
N GLN A 194 -6.60 -23.25 -36.95
CA GLN A 194 -8.03 -23.26 -37.28
C GLN A 194 -8.94 -23.00 -36.06
N PRO A 195 -8.77 -23.70 -34.91
CA PRO A 195 -9.56 -23.45 -33.71
C PRO A 195 -9.37 -22.02 -33.16
N PHE A 196 -8.15 -21.50 -33.27
CA PHE A 196 -7.82 -20.14 -32.83
C PHE A 196 -8.55 -19.08 -33.65
N LEU A 197 -8.62 -19.25 -34.98
CA LEU A 197 -9.33 -18.33 -35.86
C LEU A 197 -10.84 -18.40 -35.68
N ALA A 198 -11.40 -19.61 -35.56
CA ALA A 198 -12.83 -19.84 -35.33
C ALA A 198 -13.29 -19.30 -33.97
N GLY A 199 -12.45 -19.45 -32.94
CA GLY A 199 -12.72 -18.99 -31.57
C GLY A 199 -12.32 -17.54 -31.29
N TRP A 200 -11.83 -16.78 -32.28
CA TRP A 200 -11.22 -15.46 -32.03
C TRP A 200 -12.13 -14.46 -31.33
N GLY A 201 -13.44 -14.44 -31.64
CA GLY A 201 -14.37 -13.53 -30.95
C GLY A 201 -14.43 -13.75 -29.43
N LEU A 202 -14.26 -14.99 -28.97
CA LEU A 202 -14.16 -15.31 -27.54
C LEU A 202 -12.82 -14.82 -26.96
N VAL A 203 -11.74 -14.90 -27.74
CA VAL A 203 -10.42 -14.36 -27.36
C VAL A 203 -10.48 -12.84 -27.22
N GLU A 204 -11.09 -12.14 -28.17
CA GLU A 204 -11.30 -10.69 -28.10
C GLU A 204 -12.12 -10.28 -26.87
N GLN A 205 -13.21 -11.00 -26.60
CA GLN A 205 -14.00 -10.78 -25.39
C GLN A 205 -13.15 -11.00 -24.13
N ARG A 206 -12.36 -12.08 -24.08
CA ARG A 206 -11.48 -12.38 -22.94
C ARG A 206 -10.42 -11.30 -22.72
N LEU A 207 -9.85 -10.75 -23.79
CA LEU A 207 -8.90 -9.62 -23.72
C LEU A 207 -9.56 -8.37 -23.13
N ALA A 208 -10.79 -8.05 -23.57
CA ALA A 208 -11.57 -6.93 -23.04
C ALA A 208 -11.92 -7.12 -21.55
N ASP A 209 -12.37 -8.32 -21.19
CA ASP A 209 -12.69 -8.68 -19.80
C ASP A 209 -11.47 -8.53 -18.89
N LEU A 210 -10.31 -9.06 -19.29
CA LEU A 210 -9.07 -8.93 -18.50
C LEU A 210 -8.59 -7.48 -18.38
N SER A 211 -8.80 -6.67 -19.41
CA SER A 211 -8.52 -5.23 -19.36
C SER A 211 -9.42 -4.54 -18.32
N ALA A 212 -10.72 -4.87 -18.29
CA ALA A 212 -11.66 -4.34 -17.30
C ALA A 212 -11.34 -4.81 -15.86
N VAL A 213 -10.87 -6.07 -15.71
CA VAL A 213 -10.38 -6.60 -14.43
C VAL A 213 -9.14 -5.81 -13.98
N MET A 214 -8.20 -5.53 -14.88
CA MET A 214 -7.02 -4.72 -14.58
C MET A 214 -7.42 -3.30 -14.15
N ASP A 215 -8.34 -2.64 -14.86
CA ASP A 215 -8.85 -1.33 -14.47
C ASP A 215 -9.49 -1.34 -13.08
N SER A 216 -10.29 -2.36 -12.79
CA SER A 216 -10.92 -2.57 -11.48
C SER A 216 -9.88 -2.79 -10.39
N PHE A 217 -8.83 -3.57 -10.67
CA PHE A 217 -7.71 -3.80 -9.78
C PHE A 217 -6.99 -2.49 -9.46
N LEU A 218 -6.64 -1.72 -10.49
CA LEU A 218 -5.95 -0.44 -10.33
C LEU A 218 -6.78 0.58 -9.54
N ALA A 219 -8.10 0.65 -9.78
CA ALA A 219 -9.02 1.50 -9.04
C ALA A 219 -9.13 1.09 -7.56
N THR A 220 -8.98 -0.20 -7.26
CA THR A 220 -9.07 -0.76 -5.90
C THR A 220 -7.77 -0.65 -5.11
N MET A 221 -6.62 -0.37 -5.75
CA MET A 221 -5.32 -0.30 -5.06
C MET A 221 -5.21 0.84 -4.04
N VAL A 222 -5.98 1.92 -4.19
CA VAL A 222 -5.90 3.09 -3.31
C VAL A 222 -7.08 3.06 -2.34
N PRO A 223 -6.83 2.98 -1.02
CA PRO A 223 -7.87 3.12 -0.01
C PRO A 223 -8.67 4.41 -0.23
N GLY A 224 -9.98 4.24 -0.36
CA GLY A 224 -10.87 5.31 -0.82
C GLY A 224 -11.64 6.02 0.30
N ARG A 225 -12.68 6.75 -0.10
CA ARG A 225 -13.66 7.30 0.84
C ARG A 225 -14.33 6.18 1.64
N LEU A 226 -14.57 6.43 2.92
CA LEU A 226 -15.37 5.52 3.72
C LEU A 226 -16.85 5.65 3.38
N HIS A 227 -17.54 4.52 3.33
CA HIS A 227 -18.99 4.52 3.18
C HIS A 227 -19.66 4.97 4.49
N ILE A 228 -20.20 6.18 4.51
CA ILE A 228 -20.83 6.77 5.69
C ILE A 228 -22.35 6.82 5.48
N LYS A 229 -23.10 6.00 6.22
CA LYS A 229 -24.57 6.07 6.20
C LYS A 229 -25.16 7.18 7.10
N HIS A 230 -24.45 7.56 8.16
CA HIS A 230 -24.92 8.54 9.15
C HIS A 230 -23.87 9.60 9.43
N ARG A 231 -24.29 10.85 9.65
CA ARG A 231 -23.38 11.95 10.02
C ARG A 231 -22.63 11.62 11.31
N LEU A 232 -21.30 11.75 11.28
CA LEU A 232 -20.42 11.53 12.43
C LEU A 232 -20.61 12.56 13.56
N VAL A 233 -21.18 13.72 13.22
CA VAL A 233 -21.43 14.84 14.12
C VAL A 233 -22.90 14.86 14.54
N SER A 234 -23.18 15.20 15.81
CA SER A 234 -24.54 15.41 16.32
C SER A 234 -25.18 16.67 15.72
N ASP A 235 -26.48 16.64 15.45
CA ASP A 235 -27.21 17.78 14.86
C ASP A 235 -27.50 18.93 15.85
N ILE A 236 -26.90 18.91 17.04
CA ILE A 236 -27.23 19.80 18.16
C ILE A 236 -26.88 21.28 17.85
N ASN A 237 -26.06 21.58 16.84
CA ASN A 237 -25.74 22.96 16.40
C ASN A 237 -25.55 23.07 14.87
N ALA A 238 -26.56 22.68 14.09
CA ALA A 238 -26.51 22.49 12.63
C ALA A 238 -25.88 23.64 11.80
N THR A 239 -25.89 24.89 12.29
CA THR A 239 -25.39 26.07 11.56
C THR A 239 -23.86 26.28 11.62
N LYS A 240 -23.11 25.55 12.46
CA LYS A 240 -21.64 25.71 12.60
C LYS A 240 -20.82 24.43 12.33
N ILE A 241 -21.45 23.34 11.92
CA ILE A 241 -20.74 22.05 11.78
C ILE A 241 -19.97 22.03 10.46
N PRO A 242 -18.63 21.89 10.48
CA PRO A 242 -17.85 21.76 9.25
C PRO A 242 -18.28 20.51 8.51
N ASN A 243 -18.44 20.63 7.18
CA ASN A 243 -18.61 19.46 6.34
C ASN A 243 -17.34 18.62 6.43
N LEU A 244 -17.41 17.40 6.98
CA LEU A 244 -16.26 16.50 7.11
C LEU A 244 -16.22 15.50 5.94
N GLN A 245 -15.03 15.29 5.39
CA GLN A 245 -14.67 14.17 4.54
C GLN A 245 -13.96 13.14 5.41
N VAL A 246 -14.32 11.87 5.24
CA VAL A 246 -13.69 10.75 5.93
C VAL A 246 -13.13 9.79 4.91
N THR A 247 -11.84 9.56 4.98
CA THR A 247 -11.10 8.68 4.08
C THR A 247 -10.40 7.60 4.87
N LEU A 248 -10.26 6.44 4.23
CA LEU A 248 -9.36 5.39 4.70
C LEU A 248 -7.99 5.69 4.11
N SER A 249 -6.95 5.69 4.93
CA SER A 249 -5.57 5.77 4.46
C SER A 249 -4.78 4.57 4.93
N ALA A 250 -3.75 4.20 4.16
CA ALA A 250 -2.84 3.12 4.49
C ALA A 250 -1.43 3.67 4.70
N LYS A 251 -0.80 3.26 5.80
CA LYS A 251 0.61 3.51 6.10
C LYS A 251 1.41 2.23 5.88
N THR A 252 2.51 2.33 5.15
CA THR A 252 3.39 1.19 4.85
C THR A 252 3.94 0.55 6.12
N PRO A 253 4.16 -0.77 6.15
CA PRO A 253 4.68 -1.47 7.33
C PRO A 253 5.97 -0.84 7.87
N VAL A 254 6.14 -0.93 9.19
CA VAL A 254 7.44 -0.69 9.84
C VAL A 254 8.19 -2.00 9.81
N THR A 255 9.43 -1.98 9.35
CA THR A 255 10.24 -3.20 9.22
C THR A 255 11.63 -2.99 9.76
N PHE A 256 12.15 -3.96 10.52
CA PHE A 256 13.54 -3.99 10.93
C PHE A 256 14.46 -4.02 9.72
N ASP A 257 15.52 -3.23 9.81
CA ASP A 257 16.68 -3.37 8.96
C ASP A 257 17.51 -4.55 9.51
N ARG A 258 17.51 -5.66 8.77
CA ARG A 258 18.15 -6.91 9.20
C ARG A 258 19.67 -6.85 9.11
N GLU A 259 20.20 -5.96 8.28
CA GLU A 259 21.64 -5.80 8.11
C GLU A 259 22.21 -4.83 9.15
N GLU A 260 21.47 -3.76 9.47
CA GLU A 260 21.90 -2.74 10.43
C GLU A 260 21.52 -3.06 11.89
N SER A 261 20.61 -4.01 12.11
CA SER A 261 20.24 -4.45 13.46
C SER A 261 21.13 -5.58 13.95
N VAL A 262 21.91 -5.31 15.00
CA VAL A 262 22.95 -6.21 15.50
C VAL A 262 22.89 -6.37 17.01
N ALA A 263 23.16 -7.58 17.48
CA ALA A 263 23.35 -7.85 18.91
C ALA A 263 24.82 -7.90 19.27
N HIS A 264 25.14 -7.30 20.40
CA HIS A 264 26.45 -7.29 21.02
C HIS A 264 26.43 -8.21 22.25
N GLN A 265 27.43 -8.09 23.11
CA GLN A 265 27.58 -8.97 24.28
C GLN A 265 26.39 -8.86 25.25
N ASP A 266 25.94 -7.65 25.55
CA ASP A 266 24.93 -7.37 26.59
C ASP A 266 23.95 -6.27 26.16
N TRP A 267 23.90 -5.95 24.87
CA TRP A 267 22.98 -4.98 24.30
C TRP A 267 22.73 -5.27 22.81
N ALA A 268 21.73 -4.61 22.22
CA ALA A 268 21.45 -4.69 20.79
C ALA A 268 21.20 -3.30 20.21
N SER A 269 21.79 -3.02 19.04
CA SER A 269 21.47 -1.87 18.20
C SER A 269 20.39 -2.29 17.23
N LEU A 270 19.23 -1.64 17.26
CA LEU A 270 18.12 -1.94 16.37
C LEU A 270 17.85 -0.76 15.44
N ARG A 271 17.65 -1.04 14.16
CA ARG A 271 17.21 -0.06 13.16
C ARG A 271 15.99 -0.56 12.42
N TRP A 272 15.13 0.36 12.01
CA TRP A 272 13.96 0.05 11.21
C TRP A 272 13.64 1.17 10.24
N SER A 273 12.86 0.83 9.22
CA SER A 273 12.44 1.77 8.19
C SER A 273 10.96 1.62 7.89
N VAL A 274 10.45 2.65 7.21
CA VAL A 274 9.13 2.67 6.61
C VAL A 274 9.36 2.94 5.13
N THR A 275 8.83 2.10 4.24
CA THR A 275 9.13 2.11 2.80
C THR A 275 8.86 3.46 2.13
N LEU A 276 7.93 4.25 2.66
CA LEU A 276 7.63 5.61 2.20
C LEU A 276 7.95 6.60 3.32
N GLN A 277 8.68 7.65 2.98
CA GLN A 277 9.08 8.68 3.93
C GLN A 277 7.83 9.31 4.57
N PRO A 278 7.70 9.30 5.91
CA PRO A 278 6.50 9.81 6.55
C PRO A 278 6.49 11.34 6.54
N ALA A 279 5.31 11.90 6.29
CA ALA A 279 5.07 13.34 6.30
C ALA A 279 5.02 13.96 7.71
N ALA A 280 5.00 13.13 8.77
CA ALA A 280 4.87 13.55 10.15
C ALA A 280 5.70 12.63 11.07
N PRO A 281 6.15 13.11 12.25
CA PRO A 281 6.83 12.28 13.23
C PRO A 281 5.91 11.14 13.68
N GLU A 282 6.41 9.90 13.63
CA GLU A 282 5.70 8.70 14.05
C GLU A 282 6.23 8.19 15.39
N GLN A 283 5.36 7.54 16.16
CA GLN A 283 5.75 6.80 17.36
C GLN A 283 5.57 5.30 17.12
N PHE A 284 6.55 4.54 17.61
CA PHE A 284 6.63 3.10 17.50
C PHE A 284 6.61 2.46 18.88
N GLU A 285 6.21 1.20 18.91
CA GLU A 285 6.25 0.37 20.11
C GLU A 285 7.23 -0.78 19.84
N LEU A 286 8.40 -0.69 20.46
CA LEU A 286 9.41 -1.73 20.45
C LEU A 286 9.13 -2.67 21.62
N ARG A 287 9.01 -3.97 21.35
CA ARG A 287 8.95 -4.99 22.40
C ARG A 287 10.10 -5.94 22.22
N TYR A 288 10.62 -6.46 23.33
CA TYR A 288 11.53 -7.59 23.29
C TYR A 288 11.19 -8.60 24.38
N LYS A 289 11.54 -9.86 24.14
CA LYS A 289 11.49 -10.93 25.14
C LYS A 289 12.60 -11.94 24.91
N LEU A 290 13.10 -12.51 25.99
CA LEU A 290 13.98 -13.67 25.95
C LEU A 290 13.22 -14.91 25.49
N LEU A 291 13.73 -15.64 24.50
CA LEU A 291 13.04 -16.79 23.89
C LEU A 291 13.09 -18.05 24.76
N ASP A 292 14.20 -18.28 25.45
CA ASP A 292 14.43 -19.50 26.24
C ASP A 292 14.94 -19.18 27.66
N PRO A 293 14.05 -18.68 28.54
CA PRO A 293 14.40 -18.34 29.91
C PRO A 293 14.56 -19.62 30.77
N GLN A 294 15.78 -19.87 31.22
CA GLN A 294 16.15 -21.05 32.01
C GLN A 294 15.97 -20.83 33.52
N THR A 295 15.98 -19.57 33.98
CA THR A 295 15.86 -19.22 35.41
C THR A 295 14.65 -18.32 35.67
N GLN A 296 14.20 -18.22 36.93
CA GLN A 296 13.12 -17.28 37.27
C GLN A 296 13.52 -15.82 37.02
N GLN A 297 14.80 -15.48 37.23
CA GLN A 297 15.34 -14.14 36.93
C GLN A 297 15.35 -13.85 35.42
N GLU A 298 15.52 -14.87 34.59
CA GLU A 298 15.45 -14.71 33.13
C GLU A 298 14.04 -14.45 32.62
N ARG A 299 12.99 -14.87 33.35
CA ARG A 299 11.60 -14.62 32.95
C ARG A 299 11.19 -13.15 33.00
N VAL A 300 11.96 -12.29 33.69
CA VAL A 300 11.72 -10.84 33.68
C VAL A 300 12.40 -10.12 32.52
N GLN A 301 13.11 -10.85 31.64
CA GLN A 301 13.77 -10.29 30.45
C GLN A 301 12.75 -10.04 29.32
N TYR A 302 11.83 -9.11 29.56
CA TYR A 302 10.92 -8.57 28.56
C TYR A 302 10.66 -7.09 28.82
N SER A 303 10.36 -6.33 27.78
CA SER A 303 9.94 -4.93 27.93
C SER A 303 9.09 -4.46 26.76
N ILE A 304 8.37 -3.36 26.97
CA ILE A 304 7.61 -2.61 25.98
C ILE A 304 8.06 -1.15 26.09
N ILE A 305 8.60 -0.61 25.00
CA ILE A 305 9.26 0.68 24.96
C ILE A 305 8.63 1.53 23.85
N PRO A 306 8.06 2.70 24.18
CA PRO A 306 7.66 3.68 23.17
C PRO A 306 8.90 4.38 22.59
N VAL A 307 9.02 4.43 21.27
CA VAL A 307 10.17 5.01 20.56
C VAL A 307 9.69 5.99 19.49
N ALA A 308 10.24 7.21 19.48
CA ALA A 308 9.92 8.25 18.49
C ALA A 308 11.08 8.47 17.48
N ALA A 309 11.82 7.41 17.18
CA ALA A 309 12.99 7.38 16.32
C ALA A 309 12.99 6.11 15.45
N TYR A 310 13.89 6.05 14.46
CA TYR A 310 14.07 4.90 13.56
C TYR A 310 15.19 3.94 13.99
N ALA A 311 15.79 4.22 15.14
CA ALA A 311 16.83 3.41 15.75
C ALA A 311 16.70 3.46 17.27
N PHE A 312 17.08 2.38 17.94
CA PHE A 312 17.09 2.30 19.40
C PHE A 312 18.05 1.23 19.89
N ASP A 313 18.81 1.57 20.92
CA ASP A 313 19.72 0.63 21.59
C ASP A 313 19.04 0.03 22.81
N VAL A 314 18.99 -1.29 22.89
CA VAL A 314 18.44 -2.02 24.04
C VAL A 314 19.59 -2.47 24.94
N PRO A 315 19.84 -1.81 26.08
CA PRO A 315 20.92 -2.18 26.99
C PRO A 315 20.52 -3.32 27.95
N ASN A 316 21.51 -3.84 28.68
CA ASN A 316 21.34 -4.80 29.79
C ASN A 316 20.67 -6.13 29.41
N LEU A 317 20.89 -6.58 28.18
CA LEU A 317 20.56 -7.93 27.75
C LEU A 317 21.53 -8.93 28.38
N LEU A 318 21.06 -10.14 28.61
CA LEU A 318 21.89 -11.22 29.11
C LEU A 318 22.81 -11.73 27.99
N PRO A 319 24.09 -12.00 28.30
CA PRO A 319 25.03 -12.53 27.31
C PRO A 319 24.72 -13.99 26.94
N ASN A 320 25.09 -14.38 25.72
CA ASN A 320 24.86 -15.70 25.16
C ASN A 320 23.40 -16.17 25.20
N ARG A 321 22.47 -15.25 24.89
CA ARG A 321 21.02 -15.49 24.92
C ARG A 321 20.35 -15.00 23.65
N SER A 322 19.25 -15.65 23.27
CA SER A 322 18.46 -15.31 22.08
C SER A 322 17.22 -14.52 22.44
N TYR A 323 17.07 -13.35 21.83
CA TYR A 323 15.96 -12.44 22.06
C TYR A 323 15.12 -12.30 20.80
N GLU A 324 13.79 -12.27 20.96
CA GLU A 324 12.87 -11.83 19.92
C GLU A 324 12.52 -10.36 20.17
N PHE A 325 12.80 -9.53 19.17
CA PHE A 325 12.42 -8.13 19.09
C PHE A 325 11.23 -8.01 18.14
N THR A 326 10.27 -7.16 18.49
CA THR A 326 9.11 -6.86 17.64
C THR A 326 8.88 -5.36 17.57
N ILE A 327 8.49 -4.86 16.41
CA ILE A 327 8.24 -3.43 16.19
C ILE A 327 6.90 -3.24 15.48
N LYS A 328 6.12 -2.28 15.97
CA LYS A 328 4.91 -1.80 15.32
C LYS A 328 4.71 -0.31 15.57
N ARG A 329 3.69 0.28 14.95
CA ARG A 329 3.27 1.64 15.29
C ARG A 329 2.56 1.63 16.63
N VAL A 330 2.69 2.72 17.38
CA VAL A 330 1.83 2.94 18.54
C VAL A 330 0.38 3.02 18.06
N GLU A 331 -0.52 2.38 18.79
CA GLU A 331 -1.94 2.39 18.48
C GLU A 331 -2.48 3.83 18.61
N GLY A 332 -2.76 4.44 17.45
CA GLY A 332 -3.40 5.75 17.37
C GLY A 332 -4.92 5.65 17.50
N TYR A 333 -5.56 6.72 17.99
CA TYR A 333 -7.03 6.79 18.11
C TYR A 333 -7.77 6.46 16.80
N THR A 334 -7.19 6.83 15.66
CA THR A 334 -7.75 6.65 14.31
C THR A 334 -7.41 5.31 13.64
N LEU A 335 -6.61 4.45 14.27
CA LEU A 335 -6.24 3.15 13.72
C LEU A 335 -7.47 2.25 13.60
N VAL A 336 -7.72 1.69 12.42
CA VAL A 336 -8.87 0.81 12.18
C VAL A 336 -8.49 -0.64 11.89
N TYR A 337 -7.33 -0.87 11.30
CA TYR A 337 -6.85 -2.21 10.98
C TYR A 337 -5.32 -2.23 11.04
N GLU A 338 -4.75 -3.03 11.93
CA GLU A 338 -3.31 -3.22 12.07
C GLU A 338 -2.99 -4.73 12.02
N PRO A 339 -2.59 -5.22 10.84
CA PRO A 339 -2.19 -6.63 10.67
C PRO A 339 -0.71 -6.86 10.94
N TRP A 340 0.14 -5.83 10.89
CA TRP A 340 1.58 -6.01 10.78
C TRP A 340 2.34 -5.74 12.09
N LEU A 341 3.15 -6.74 12.45
CA LEU A 341 4.14 -6.71 13.50
C LEU A 341 5.39 -7.35 12.91
N ASP A 342 6.45 -6.58 12.68
CA ASP A 342 7.72 -7.19 12.22
C ASP A 342 8.46 -7.75 13.43
N SER A 343 9.12 -8.88 13.24
CA SER A 343 9.93 -9.53 14.26
C SER A 343 11.33 -9.83 13.77
N LEU A 344 12.27 -9.77 14.70
CA LEU A 344 13.69 -10.01 14.49
C LEU A 344 14.24 -10.80 15.68
N THR A 345 14.95 -11.88 15.43
CA THR A 345 15.64 -12.64 16.47
C THR A 345 17.12 -12.35 16.40
N LEU A 346 17.71 -11.90 17.51
CA LEU A 346 19.15 -11.69 17.63
C LEU A 346 19.70 -12.47 18.83
N GLN A 347 20.94 -12.94 18.69
CA GLN A 347 21.67 -13.64 19.75
C GLN A 347 22.79 -12.76 20.27
N THR A 348 22.81 -12.54 21.58
CA THR A 348 23.88 -11.79 22.24
C THR A 348 25.18 -12.59 22.29
N GLY A 349 26.31 -11.89 22.23
CA GLY A 349 27.63 -12.52 22.28
C GLY A 349 27.93 -13.15 23.65
N PRO A 350 28.88 -14.10 23.71
CA PRO A 350 29.33 -14.65 24.98
C PRO A 350 29.97 -13.57 25.84
N ARG A 351 29.86 -13.72 27.16
CA ARG A 351 30.57 -12.82 28.08
C ARG A 351 32.07 -12.96 27.82
N ALA A 352 32.76 -11.84 27.61
CA ALA A 352 34.22 -11.86 27.64
C ALA A 352 34.63 -12.45 29.01
N LEU A 353 35.34 -13.58 28.99
CA LEU A 353 36.02 -14.07 30.17
C LEU A 353 36.96 -12.94 30.61
N GLU A 354 36.68 -12.31 31.75
CA GLU A 354 37.71 -11.54 32.44
C GLU A 354 38.85 -12.51 32.72
N GLY A 355 39.85 -12.52 31.85
CA GLY A 355 41.14 -13.11 32.15
C GLY A 355 41.67 -12.44 33.42
N PRO A 356 42.36 -13.16 34.31
CA PRO A 356 42.90 -12.57 35.52
C PRO A 356 43.75 -11.36 35.13
N ALA A 357 43.45 -10.20 35.72
CA ALA A 357 44.18 -8.96 35.50
C ALA A 357 45.69 -9.27 35.50
N PRO A 358 46.47 -8.75 34.53
CA PRO A 358 47.90 -8.99 34.51
C PRO A 358 48.45 -8.46 35.83
N ARG A 359 48.92 -9.38 36.68
CA ARG A 359 49.60 -9.05 37.93
C ARG A 359 50.71 -8.08 37.54
N ARG A 360 50.62 -6.84 38.01
CA ARG A 360 51.69 -5.86 37.86
C ARG A 360 52.96 -6.51 38.40
N LEU A 361 53.87 -6.86 37.50
CA LEU A 361 55.19 -7.35 37.84
C LEU A 361 55.87 -6.22 38.61
N GLY A 362 56.00 -6.39 39.93
CA GLY A 362 56.68 -5.44 40.79
C GLY A 362 58.11 -5.25 40.30
N LYS A 363 58.44 -4.03 39.83
CA LYS A 363 59.83 -3.60 39.80
C LYS A 363 60.25 -3.34 41.26
N LEU A 364 60.98 -4.29 41.82
CA LEU A 364 61.90 -4.05 42.93
C LEU A 364 62.90 -2.98 42.48
N GLY A 365 62.75 -1.76 42.99
CA GLY A 365 63.82 -0.77 43.01
C GLY A 365 64.69 -1.01 44.25
N PRO A 366 66.03 -1.01 44.13
CA PRO A 366 66.89 -1.18 45.29
C PRO A 366 66.88 0.08 46.17
N ALA A 367 66.95 -0.16 47.47
CA ALA A 367 67.08 0.84 48.51
C ALA A 367 68.37 1.65 48.36
N LEU A 368 68.31 2.95 48.62
CA LEU A 368 69.47 3.72 49.05
C LEU A 368 69.09 4.67 50.19
N THR A 369 69.90 4.55 51.23
CA THR A 369 69.96 5.13 52.57
C THR A 369 69.90 6.66 52.67
N THR A 370 69.13 7.15 53.66
CA THR A 370 69.28 8.43 54.40
C THR A 370 70.43 8.36 55.41
N PRO A 371 70.79 9.39 56.21
CA PRO A 371 70.65 10.87 56.08
C PRO A 371 71.95 11.66 56.42
N SER A 372 72.02 12.95 56.08
CA SER A 372 72.37 14.10 56.96
C SER A 372 72.38 15.39 56.14
#